data_AF-A0A9J6S6B7-F1
#
_entry.id   AF-A0A9J6S6B7-F1
#
_cell.length_a   1.000
_cell.length_b   1.000
_cell.length_c   1.000
_cell.angle_alpha   90.00
_cell.angle_beta   90.00
_cell.angle_gamma   90.00
#
_symmetry.space_group_name_H-M   'P 1'
#
loop_
_entity.id
_entity.type
_entity.pdbx_description
1 polymer ?
#
loop_
_entity_poly.entity_id
_entity_poly.type
_entity_poly.pdbx_seq_one_letter_code
_entity_poly.pdbx_strand_id
1 'polypeptide(L)'
;SISEAARLVKVSRPTIYKMINSGKLSYTSVVKHGKSIKIIDTSELIRVFGSLDGVIDTVKYDVKSDAESTGLNSVVLHDLQHRIALLEAENDGLKG
;
A
#
# COMPACT_ATOMS: atom_id res chain seq x y z
N SER A 1 -7.54 21.55 0.66
CA SER A 1 -7.11 22.58 -0.32
C SER A 1 -5.61 22.49 -0.50
N ILE A 2 -5.01 23.16 -1.51
CA ILE A 2 -3.54 23.12 -1.73
C ILE A 2 -2.75 23.64 -0.53
N SER A 3 -3.20 24.73 0.10
CA SER A 3 -2.54 25.27 1.29
C SER A 3 -2.57 24.28 2.45
N GLU A 4 -3.69 23.56 2.60
CA GLU A 4 -3.84 22.58 3.66
C GLU A 4 -2.95 21.35 3.45
N ALA A 5 -2.86 20.86 2.21
CA ALA A 5 -1.94 19.79 1.84
C ALA A 5 -0.49 20.18 2.14
N ALA A 6 -0.07 21.37 1.72
CA ALA A 6 1.26 21.91 2.00
C ALA A 6 1.57 21.95 3.51
N ARG A 7 0.59 22.34 4.33
CA ARG A 7 0.70 22.36 5.80
C ARG A 7 0.86 20.95 6.37
N LEU A 8 0.05 19.99 5.92
CA LEU A 8 0.05 18.61 6.41
C LEU A 8 1.37 17.88 6.14
N VAL A 9 1.97 18.08 4.96
CA VAL A 9 3.22 17.40 4.57
C VAL A 9 4.48 18.24 4.79
N LYS A 10 4.34 19.40 5.46
CA LYS A 10 5.45 20.33 5.78
C LYS A 10 6.30 20.76 4.57
N VAL A 11 5.67 20.98 3.41
CA VAL A 11 6.35 21.52 2.23
C VAL A 11 5.70 22.82 1.77
N SER A 12 6.41 23.58 0.94
CA SER A 12 5.89 24.84 0.42
C SER A 12 4.75 24.62 -0.59
N ARG A 13 3.84 25.60 -0.72
CA ARG A 13 2.81 25.59 -1.78
C ARG A 13 3.41 25.48 -3.20
N PRO A 14 4.49 26.22 -3.56
CA PRO A 14 5.16 26.03 -4.85
C PRO A 14 5.63 24.59 -5.08
N THR A 15 6.13 23.91 -4.04
CA THR A 15 6.52 22.50 -4.14
C THR A 15 5.33 21.61 -4.51
N ILE A 16 4.18 21.80 -3.86
CA ILE A 16 2.95 21.06 -4.21
C ILE A 16 2.54 21.31 -5.66
N TYR A 17 2.56 22.56 -6.14
CA TYR A 17 2.24 22.86 -7.55
C TYR A 17 3.23 22.23 -8.52
N LYS A 18 4.54 22.22 -8.21
CA LYS A 18 5.55 21.55 -9.03
C LYS A 18 5.27 20.05 -9.16
N MET A 19 4.88 19.41 -8.06
CA MET A 19 4.55 17.97 -8.04
C MET A 19 3.24 17.65 -8.77
N ILE A 20 2.26 18.56 -8.74
CA ILE A 20 1.05 18.42 -9.57
C ILE A 20 1.41 18.52 -11.05
N ASN A 21 2.18 19.54 -11.42
CA ASN A 21 2.57 19.77 -12.81
C ASN A 21 3.47 18.66 -13.37
N SER A 22 4.23 17.97 -12.51
CA SER A 22 5.04 16.81 -12.88
C SER A 22 4.26 15.48 -12.86
N GLY A 23 2.97 15.50 -12.52
CA GLY A 23 2.14 14.29 -12.39
C GLY A 23 2.43 13.42 -11.15
N LYS A 24 3.29 13.88 -10.23
CA LYS A 24 3.62 13.14 -9.00
C LYS A 24 2.45 13.15 -8.00
N LEU A 25 1.71 14.25 -7.95
CA LEU A 25 0.48 14.41 -7.16
C LEU A 25 -0.72 14.62 -8.07
N SER A 26 -1.78 13.87 -7.80
CA SER A 26 -3.12 14.08 -8.36
C SER A 26 -3.95 15.01 -7.48
N TYR A 27 -5.00 15.60 -8.07
CA TYR A 27 -5.96 16.43 -7.35
C TYR A 27 -7.34 16.27 -7.95
N THR A 28 -8.37 16.46 -7.14
CA THR A 28 -9.75 16.64 -7.58
C THR A 28 -10.13 18.12 -7.45
N SER A 29 -11.21 18.53 -8.11
CA SER A 29 -11.73 19.89 -7.97
C SER A 29 -13.17 19.85 -7.51
N VAL A 30 -13.51 20.67 -6.52
CA VAL A 30 -14.86 20.82 -5.99
C VAL A 30 -15.30 22.27 -6.08
N VAL A 31 -16.59 22.52 -6.34
CA VAL A 31 -17.13 23.88 -6.35
C VAL A 31 -17.55 24.26 -4.94
N LYS A 32 -16.98 25.34 -4.40
CA LYS A 32 -17.36 25.92 -3.11
C LYS A 32 -17.56 27.42 -3.28
N HIS A 33 -18.72 27.93 -2.88
CA HIS A 33 -19.11 29.34 -3.09
C HIS A 33 -18.93 29.81 -4.55
N GLY A 34 -19.33 28.98 -5.52
CA GLY A 34 -19.25 29.29 -6.95
C GLY A 34 -17.84 29.28 -7.55
N LYS A 35 -16.80 28.88 -6.78
CA LYS A 35 -15.41 28.79 -7.26
C LYS A 35 -14.93 27.36 -7.24
N SER A 36 -14.21 26.94 -8.28
CA SER A 36 -13.52 25.66 -8.32
C SER A 36 -12.29 25.68 -7.42
N ILE A 37 -12.21 24.73 -6.49
CA ILE A 37 -11.12 24.59 -5.52
C ILE A 37 -10.44 23.25 -5.73
N LYS A 38 -9.12 23.27 -5.89
CA LYS A 38 -8.30 22.06 -5.95
C LYS A 38 -8.14 21.43 -4.56
N ILE A 39 -8.45 20.14 -4.46
CA ILE A 39 -8.34 19.30 -3.27
C ILE A 39 -7.43 18.13 -3.60
N ILE A 40 -6.48 17.86 -2.71
CA ILE A 40 -5.66 16.65 -2.77
C ILE A 40 -6.19 15.74 -1.68
N ASP A 41 -6.47 14.49 -2.03
CA ASP A 41 -6.92 13.51 -1.07
C ASP A 41 -5.80 13.16 -0.08
N THR A 42 -6.15 12.84 1.17
CA THR A 42 -5.17 12.44 2.18
C THR A 42 -4.44 11.15 1.78
N SER A 43 -5.13 10.20 1.12
CA SER A 43 -4.52 8.97 0.59
C SER A 43 -3.43 9.29 -0.43
N GLU A 44 -3.62 10.32 -1.25
CA GLU A 44 -2.63 10.76 -2.23
C GLU A 44 -1.40 11.39 -1.55
N LEU A 45 -1.62 12.14 -0.46
CA LEU A 45 -0.52 12.64 0.36
C LEU A 45 0.25 11.49 1.01
N ILE A 46 -0.46 10.49 1.56
CA ILE A 46 0.16 9.32 2.18
C ILE A 46 0.96 8.50 1.15
N ARG A 47 0.41 8.28 -0.04
CA ARG A 47 1.10 7.57 -1.13
C ARG A 47 2.43 8.22 -1.50
N VAL A 48 2.50 9.55 -1.48
CA VAL A 48 3.65 10.31 -1.98
C VAL A 48 4.66 10.69 -0.90
N PHE A 49 4.18 10.97 0.31
CA PHE A 49 5.00 11.47 1.42
C PHE A 49 5.11 10.48 2.58
N GLY A 50 4.34 9.39 2.59
CA GLY A 50 4.25 8.46 3.70
C GLY A 50 3.37 8.99 4.83
N SER A 51 3.67 8.60 6.07
CA SER A 51 2.91 9.01 7.25
C SER A 51 2.91 10.53 7.42
N LEU A 52 1.72 11.09 7.73
CA LEU A 52 1.53 12.52 7.93
C LEU A 52 1.76 12.88 9.40
N ASP A 53 2.64 13.85 9.64
CA ASP A 53 2.94 14.30 10.99
C ASP A 53 1.75 15.06 11.61
N GLY A 54 1.41 14.74 12.86
CA GLY A 54 0.28 15.34 13.58
C GLY A 54 -1.09 14.69 13.36
N VAL A 55 -1.18 13.64 12.52
CA VAL A 55 -2.26 12.66 12.67
C VAL A 55 -1.79 11.75 13.81
N ILE A 56 -2.27 12.02 15.03
CA ILE A 56 -2.05 11.10 16.14
C ILE A 56 -2.58 9.76 15.68
N ASP A 57 -1.66 8.80 15.59
CA ASP A 57 -1.89 7.44 15.16
C ASP A 57 -2.69 6.74 16.28
N THR A 58 -3.96 7.12 16.45
CA THR A 58 -4.87 6.47 17.42
C THR A 58 -5.07 5.01 17.05
N VAL A 59 -4.70 4.63 15.83
CA VAL A 59 -4.60 3.25 15.40
C VAL A 59 -3.18 3.03 14.93
N LYS A 60 -2.29 2.59 15.83
CA LYS A 60 -1.05 1.93 15.44
C LYS A 60 -1.43 0.79 14.50
N TYR A 61 -1.36 1.01 13.20
CA TYR A 61 -1.27 -0.08 12.22
C TYR A 61 0.18 -0.57 12.21
N ASP A 62 0.69 -0.93 13.39
CA ASP A 62 1.85 -1.78 13.50
C ASP A 62 1.36 -3.14 13.00
N VAL A 63 1.30 -3.27 11.67
CA VAL A 63 1.23 -4.58 11.04
C VAL A 63 2.57 -5.17 11.40
N LYS A 64 2.58 -5.94 12.48
CA LYS A 64 3.63 -6.91 12.70
C LYS A 64 3.67 -7.72 11.42
N SER A 65 4.66 -7.45 10.58
CA SER A 65 5.12 -8.44 9.63
C SER A 65 5.79 -9.51 10.46
N ASP A 66 4.98 -10.28 11.20
CA ASP A 66 5.34 -11.61 11.63
C ASP A 66 5.45 -12.40 10.33
N ALA A 67 6.59 -12.26 9.68
CA ALA A 67 7.16 -13.26 8.80
C ALA A 67 7.67 -14.45 9.63
N GLU A 68 7.13 -14.65 10.83
CA GLU A 68 7.25 -15.91 11.54
C GLU A 68 6.35 -16.89 10.79
N SER A 69 6.99 -17.69 9.92
CA SER A 69 6.37 -18.87 9.33
C SER A 69 5.65 -19.63 10.44
N THR A 70 4.32 -19.62 10.38
CA THR A 70 3.50 -20.31 11.37
C THR A 70 3.89 -21.79 11.29
N GLY A 71 4.52 -22.32 12.34
CA GLY A 71 5.14 -23.66 12.37
C GLY A 71 4.19 -24.83 12.05
N LEU A 72 2.90 -24.56 11.87
CA LEU A 72 1.89 -25.48 11.36
C LEU A 72 2.08 -25.87 9.89
N ASN A 73 2.74 -25.02 9.10
CA ASN A 73 2.94 -25.31 7.67
C ASN A 73 3.94 -26.44 7.40
N SER A 74 4.84 -26.80 8.33
CA SER A 74 5.89 -27.78 8.04
C SER A 74 5.35 -29.22 7.89
N VAL A 75 4.44 -29.64 8.77
CA VAL A 75 3.91 -31.01 8.77
C VAL A 75 3.01 -31.25 7.57
N VAL A 76 2.11 -30.30 7.28
CA VAL A 76 1.19 -30.39 6.14
C VAL A 76 1.96 -30.30 4.81
N LEU A 77 2.97 -29.43 4.72
CA LEU A 77 3.82 -29.37 3.53
C LEU A 77 4.60 -30.67 3.32
N HIS A 78 5.09 -31.30 4.39
CA HIS A 78 5.81 -32.57 4.29
C HIS A 78 4.92 -33.71 3.79
N ASP A 79 3.69 -33.80 4.29
CA ASP A 79 2.69 -34.77 3.81
C ASP A 79 2.36 -34.54 2.32
N LEU A 80 2.16 -33.28 1.93
CA LEU A 80 1.90 -32.93 0.54
C LEU A 80 3.08 -33.29 -0.38
N GLN A 81 4.30 -33.00 0.05
CA GLN A 81 5.52 -33.35 -0.69
C GLN A 81 5.67 -34.87 -0.86
N HIS A 82 5.43 -35.64 0.21
CA HIS A 82 5.47 -37.10 0.14
C HIS A 82 4.41 -37.64 -0.84
N ARG A 83 3.20 -37.10 -0.81
CA ARG A 83 2.11 -37.52 -1.71
C ARG A 83 2.37 -37.16 -3.17
N ILE A 84 2.98 -36.01 -3.44
CA ILE A 84 3.41 -35.62 -4.81
C ILE A 84 4.46 -36.61 -5.34
N ALA A 85 5.48 -36.95 -4.53
CA ALA A 85 6.53 -37.88 -4.96
C ALA A 85 5.99 -39.27 -5.33
N LEU A 86 5.02 -39.79 -4.57
CA LEU A 86 4.35 -41.06 -4.90
C LEU A 86 3.59 -40.99 -6.22
N LEU A 87 2.84 -39.91 -6.45
CA LEU A 87 2.07 -39.71 -7.68
C LEU A 87 2.98 -39.52 -8.90
N GLU A 88 4.11 -38.84 -8.76
CA GLU A 88 5.09 -38.69 -9.84
C GLU A 88 5.71 -40.03 -10.23
N ALA A 89 6.07 -40.86 -9.25
CA ALA A 89 6.61 -42.20 -9.50
C ALA A 89 5.58 -43.13 -10.18
N GLU A 90 4.32 -43.08 -9.76
CA GLU A 90 3.24 -43.85 -10.41
C GLU A 90 2.99 -43.38 -11.86
N ASN A 91 2.92 -42.07 -12.07
CA ASN A 91 2.72 -41.52 -13.42
C ASN A 91 3.91 -41.79 -14.36
N ASP A 92 5.13 -41.82 -13.84
CA ASP A 92 6.30 -42.19 -14.63
C ASP A 92 6.26 -43.67 -15.04
N GLY A 93 5.83 -44.55 -14.12
CA GLY A 93 5.61 -45.97 -14.41
C GLY A 93 4.48 -46.25 -15.41
N LEU A 94 3.48 -45.36 -15.50
CA LEU A 94 2.35 -45.47 -16.43
C LEU A 94 2.62 -44.85 -17.82
N LYS A 95 3.71 -44.11 -17.99
CA LYS A 95 4.13 -43.53 -19.29
C LYS A 95 4.94 -44.50 -20.16
N GLY A 96 5.17 -45.73 -19.68
CA GLY A 96 5.79 -46.83 -20.42
C GLY A 96 4.82 -47.58 -21.33
#